data_AF-A0A7X7NE48-F1
#
_entry.id   AF-A0A7X7NE48-F1
#
_cell.length_a   1.000
_cell.length_b   1.000
_cell.length_c   1.000
_cell.angle_alpha   90.00
_cell.angle_beta   90.00
_cell.angle_gamma   90.00
#
_symmetry.space_group_name_H-M   'P 1'
#
loop_
_entity.id
_entity.type
_entity.pdbx_description
1 polymer ?
#
loop_
_entity_poly.entity_id
_entity_poly.type
_entity_poly.pdbx_seq_one_letter_code
_entity_poly.pdbx_strand_id
1 'polypeptide(L)'
;MLQKIIERKLIEVQELKRLPRSLDFPDFKPRQFLKTLSSAPSLGIIAEIKKASPSKGIIRPDFDPLRIADSYYRGGANAISVLTDEQFFQGSLQYLAAVRKSVPLPVLRKDFLIDILQIEQTARTGADALLLIAAALDDSQLRDL
;
A
#
# COMPACT_ATOMS: atom_id res chain seq x y z
N MET A 1 4.68 15.41 12.59
CA MET A 1 3.86 14.90 11.48
C MET A 1 3.54 13.43 11.67
N LEU A 2 4.55 12.54 11.72
CA LEU A 2 4.36 11.11 11.92
C LEU A 2 3.43 10.77 13.10
N GLN A 3 3.66 11.39 14.27
CA GLN A 3 2.82 11.19 15.46
C GLN A 3 1.32 11.39 15.18
N LYS A 4 0.93 12.46 14.46
CA LYS A 4 -0.47 12.73 14.10
C LYS A 4 -1.05 11.65 13.18
N ILE A 5 -0.23 11.09 12.29
CA ILE A 5 -0.64 9.99 11.43
C ILE A 5 -0.90 8.73 12.27
N ILE A 6 0.01 8.39 13.19
CA ILE A 6 -0.14 7.23 14.06
C ILE A 6 -1.35 7.36 14.99
N GLU A 7 -1.57 8.54 15.57
CA GLU A 7 -2.77 8.84 16.37
C GLU A 7 -4.05 8.59 15.58
N ARG A 8 -4.09 9.00 14.30
CA ARG A 8 -5.22 8.72 13.43
C ARG A 8 -5.36 7.21 13.17
N LYS A 9 -4.26 6.52 12.88
CA LYS A 9 -4.28 5.07 12.60
C LYS A 9 -4.78 4.27 13.79
N LEU A 10 -4.48 4.70 15.01
CA LEU A 10 -5.04 4.07 16.22
C LEU A 10 -6.57 4.15 16.22
N ILE A 11 -7.15 5.30 15.86
CA ILE A 11 -8.60 5.46 15.76
C ILE A 11 -9.18 4.54 14.68
N GLU A 12 -8.59 4.53 13.49
CA GLU A 12 -9.00 3.66 12.37
C GLU A 12 -8.96 2.18 12.78
N VAL A 13 -7.90 1.74 13.47
CA VAL A 13 -7.78 0.37 13.97
C VAL A 13 -8.87 0.05 15.01
N GLN A 14 -9.22 0.97 15.90
CA GLN A 14 -10.33 0.76 16.84
C GLN A 14 -11.68 0.62 16.13
N GLU A 15 -11.88 1.35 15.04
CA GLU A 15 -13.08 1.19 14.20
C GLU A 15 -13.08 -0.20 13.53
N LEU A 16 -11.94 -0.65 13.00
CA LEU A 16 -11.81 -1.99 12.42
C LEU A 16 -12.10 -3.11 13.44
N LYS A 17 -11.66 -2.96 14.69
CA LYS A 17 -11.92 -3.92 15.77
C LYS A 17 -13.42 -4.09 16.10
N ARG A 18 -14.25 -3.09 15.77
CA ARG A 18 -15.70 -3.13 15.98
C ARG A 18 -16.45 -3.82 14.84
N LEU A 19 -15.80 -3.99 13.68
CA LEU A 19 -16.42 -4.66 12.55
C LEU A 19 -16.35 -6.19 12.71
N PRO A 20 -17.36 -6.94 12.24
CA PRO A 20 -17.28 -8.39 12.19
C PRO A 20 -16.05 -8.84 11.41
N ARG A 21 -15.24 -9.71 12.01
CA ARG A 21 -14.05 -10.26 11.35
C ARG A 21 -14.50 -11.42 10.45
N SER A 22 -14.36 -11.25 9.14
CA SER A 22 -14.48 -12.36 8.20
C SER A 22 -13.15 -13.12 8.13
N LEU A 23 -13.19 -14.43 8.30
CA LEU A 23 -12.04 -15.30 8.10
C LEU A 23 -11.90 -15.75 6.63
N ASP A 24 -12.80 -15.31 5.77
CA ASP A 24 -12.71 -15.56 4.34
C ASP A 24 -11.66 -14.63 3.74
N PHE A 25 -10.55 -15.24 3.34
CA PHE A 25 -9.54 -14.61 2.52
C PHE A 25 -9.69 -15.09 1.08
N PRO A 26 -9.54 -14.21 0.08
CA PRO A 26 -9.47 -14.66 -1.31
C PRO A 26 -8.29 -15.63 -1.48
N ASP A 27 -8.34 -16.51 -2.49
CA ASP A 27 -7.18 -17.31 -2.91
C ASP A 27 -6.07 -16.36 -3.37
N PHE A 28 -5.24 -15.94 -2.42
CA PHE A 28 -4.23 -14.92 -2.58
C PHE A 28 -2.92 -15.56 -3.00
N LYS A 29 -2.53 -15.32 -4.25
CA LYS A 29 -1.25 -15.74 -4.81
C LYS A 29 -0.38 -14.51 -5.05
N PRO A 30 0.50 -14.14 -4.10
CA PRO A 30 1.37 -12.99 -4.27
C PRO A 30 2.27 -13.18 -5.48
N ARG A 31 2.39 -12.14 -6.30
CA ARG A 31 3.44 -12.02 -7.31
C ARG A 31 4.79 -11.92 -6.61
N GLN A 32 5.85 -12.33 -7.30
CA GLN A 32 7.20 -12.42 -6.73
C GLN A 32 7.86 -11.01 -6.58
N PHE A 33 7.33 -10.15 -5.69
CA PHE A 33 7.72 -8.74 -5.53
C PHE A 33 9.24 -8.56 -5.46
N LEU A 34 9.90 -9.24 -4.51
CA LEU A 34 11.36 -9.15 -4.35
C LEU A 34 12.12 -9.63 -5.59
N LYS A 35 11.69 -10.74 -6.20
CA LYS A 35 12.35 -11.30 -7.38
C LYS A 35 12.28 -10.35 -8.56
N THR A 36 11.13 -9.72 -8.81
CA THR A 36 11.00 -8.76 -9.94
C THR A 36 11.95 -7.56 -9.82
N LEU A 37 12.30 -7.17 -8.59
CA LEU A 37 13.24 -6.09 -8.33
C LEU A 37 14.68 -6.57 -8.45
N SER A 38 15.02 -7.73 -7.88
CA SER A 38 16.39 -8.26 -7.90
C SER A 38 16.81 -8.82 -9.27
N SER A 39 15.85 -9.25 -10.10
CA SER A 39 16.10 -9.72 -11.46
C SER A 39 15.97 -8.62 -12.52
N ALA A 40 15.80 -7.36 -12.13
CA ALA A 40 15.78 -6.25 -13.08
C ALA A 40 17.14 -6.16 -13.79
N PRO A 41 17.18 -5.98 -15.12
CA PRO A 41 18.44 -6.00 -15.88
C PRO A 41 19.38 -4.84 -15.53
N SER A 42 18.86 -3.78 -14.91
CA SER A 42 19.64 -2.64 -14.44
C SER A 42 19.16 -2.19 -13.06
N LEU A 43 18.21 -1.25 -13.02
CA LEU A 43 17.67 -0.68 -11.80
C LEU A 43 16.26 -1.20 -11.55
N GLY A 44 16.04 -1.85 -10.41
CA GLY A 44 14.70 -2.20 -9.95
C GLY A 44 13.92 -0.96 -9.51
N ILE A 45 12.84 -0.62 -10.21
CA ILE A 45 12.02 0.56 -9.92
C ILE A 45 10.68 0.15 -9.31
N ILE A 46 10.38 0.70 -8.13
CA ILE A 46 9.03 0.73 -7.55
C ILE A 46 8.43 2.11 -7.84
N ALA A 47 7.49 2.19 -8.78
CA ALA A 47 6.85 3.46 -9.14
C ALA A 47 5.66 3.75 -8.22
N GLU A 48 5.58 4.95 -7.63
CA GLU A 48 4.57 5.29 -6.61
C GLU A 48 3.40 6.09 -7.18
N ILE A 49 2.19 5.57 -6.98
CA ILE A 49 0.92 6.24 -7.26
C ILE A 49 0.52 7.04 -6.01
N LYS A 50 0.61 8.38 -6.11
CA LYS A 50 0.36 9.31 -4.99
C LYS A 50 -0.39 10.56 -5.46
N LYS A 51 -1.55 10.83 -4.86
CA LYS A 51 -2.38 12.01 -5.17
C LYS A 51 -1.91 13.26 -4.45
N ALA A 52 -1.67 13.15 -3.14
CA ALA A 52 -1.29 14.26 -2.29
C ALA A 52 -0.21 13.84 -1.27
N SER A 53 0.41 14.83 -0.63
CA SER A 53 1.17 14.60 0.60
C SER A 53 0.96 15.77 1.58
N PRO A 54 1.14 15.53 2.90
CA PRO A 54 1.00 16.58 3.90
C PRO A 54 1.92 17.78 3.70
N SER A 55 3.10 17.53 3.14
CA SER A 55 4.12 18.56 2.89
C SER A 55 3.90 19.36 1.60
N LYS A 56 3.22 18.80 0.60
CA LYS A 56 3.09 19.41 -0.74
C LYS A 56 1.64 19.66 -1.16
N GLY A 57 0.66 19.26 -0.36
CA GLY A 57 -0.74 19.30 -0.73
C GLY A 57 -1.03 18.35 -1.91
N ILE A 58 -1.93 18.75 -2.81
CA ILE A 58 -2.26 18.00 -4.01
C ILE A 58 -1.06 18.04 -4.97
N ILE A 59 -0.50 16.87 -5.26
CA ILE A 59 0.61 16.70 -6.21
C ILE A 59 0.05 16.54 -7.63
N ARG A 60 -1.08 15.83 -7.74
CA ARG A 60 -1.73 15.57 -9.03
C ARG A 60 -3.24 15.78 -8.91
N PRO A 61 -3.78 16.90 -9.43
CA PRO A 61 -5.22 17.16 -9.42
C PRO A 61 -6.02 16.17 -10.28
N ASP A 62 -5.56 15.91 -11.50
CA ASP A 62 -6.12 14.89 -12.40
C ASP A 62 -5.56 13.49 -12.05
N PHE A 63 -6.23 12.84 -11.10
CA PHE A 63 -5.78 11.60 -10.49
C PHE A 63 -6.64 10.41 -10.93
N ASP A 64 -6.12 9.66 -11.91
CA ASP A 64 -6.62 8.34 -12.31
C ASP A 64 -5.54 7.29 -12.00
N PRO A 65 -5.72 6.47 -10.93
CA PRO A 65 -4.71 5.50 -10.53
C PRO A 65 -4.49 4.40 -11.58
N LEU A 66 -5.50 4.04 -12.37
CA LEU A 66 -5.39 2.98 -13.38
C LEU A 66 -4.59 3.47 -14.58
N ARG A 67 -4.86 4.69 -15.06
CA ARG A 67 -4.08 5.32 -16.13
C ARG A 67 -2.63 5.53 -15.72
N ILE A 68 -2.39 5.93 -14.47
CA ILE A 68 -1.03 6.10 -13.94
C ILE A 68 -0.33 4.73 -13.87
N ALA A 69 -1.02 3.68 -13.39
CA ALA A 69 -0.46 2.34 -13.32
C ALA A 69 -0.07 1.78 -14.70
N ASP A 70 -0.94 1.91 -15.71
CA ASP A 70 -0.63 1.52 -17.09
C ASP A 70 0.59 2.30 -17.63
N SER A 71 0.65 3.60 -17.34
CA SER A 71 1.80 4.43 -17.74
C SER A 71 3.11 3.95 -17.09
N TYR A 72 3.09 3.58 -15.80
CA TYR A 72 4.27 3.03 -15.13
C TYR A 72 4.66 1.65 -15.64
N TYR A 73 3.67 0.80 -15.94
CA TYR A 73 3.93 -0.50 -16.55
C TYR A 73 4.60 -0.36 -17.92
N ARG A 74 4.06 0.47 -18.81
CA ARG A 74 4.67 0.77 -20.11
C ARG A 74 6.02 1.46 -20.01
N GLY A 75 6.20 2.27 -18.95
CA GLY A 75 7.47 2.92 -18.63
C GLY A 75 8.55 2.00 -18.06
N GLY A 76 8.26 0.71 -17.88
CA GLY A 76 9.24 -0.29 -17.44
C GLY A 76 9.42 -0.40 -15.92
N ALA A 77 8.45 0.05 -15.12
CA ALA A 77 8.48 -0.18 -13.68
C ALA A 77 8.46 -1.69 -13.36
N ASN A 78 9.16 -2.10 -12.31
CA ASN A 78 9.20 -3.50 -11.86
C ASN A 78 8.11 -3.81 -10.84
N ALA A 79 7.69 -2.79 -10.08
CA ALA A 79 6.61 -2.89 -9.11
C ALA A 79 5.90 -1.52 -8.99
N ILE A 80 4.70 -1.54 -8.40
CA ILE A 80 3.94 -0.32 -8.10
C ILE A 80 3.75 -0.20 -6.60
N SER A 81 3.96 1.01 -6.07
CA SER A 81 3.56 1.39 -4.71
C SER A 81 2.27 2.20 -4.78
N VAL A 82 1.25 1.84 -4.01
CA VAL A 82 -0.02 2.58 -3.95
C VAL A 82 -0.23 3.12 -2.53
N LEU A 83 -0.39 4.44 -2.41
CA LEU A 83 -0.77 5.06 -1.14
C LEU A 83 -2.21 4.70 -0.81
N THR A 84 -2.43 4.14 0.38
CA THR A 84 -3.78 3.78 0.84
C THR A 84 -4.28 4.62 2.01
N ASP A 85 -3.43 5.47 2.58
CA ASP A 85 -3.85 6.44 3.60
C ASP A 85 -4.76 7.53 3.00
N GLU A 86 -6.00 7.59 3.47
CA GLU A 86 -7.03 8.48 2.94
C GLU A 86 -6.85 9.92 3.45
N GLN A 87 -6.60 10.11 4.75
CA GLN A 87 -6.62 11.43 5.36
C GLN A 87 -5.45 12.32 4.93
N PHE A 88 -4.23 11.79 4.88
CA PHE A 88 -3.02 12.58 4.69
C PHE A 88 -2.50 12.52 3.25
N PHE A 89 -2.76 11.41 2.54
CA PHE A 89 -2.28 11.20 1.17
C PHE A 89 -3.39 11.14 0.11
N GLN A 90 -4.66 11.18 0.53
CA GLN A 90 -5.83 10.99 -0.35
C GLN A 90 -5.73 9.71 -1.19
N GLY A 91 -5.17 8.67 -0.57
CA GLY A 91 -5.11 7.31 -1.09
C GLY A 91 -6.42 6.55 -0.90
N SER A 92 -6.41 5.27 -1.24
CA SER A 92 -7.50 4.34 -0.91
C SER A 92 -7.08 2.89 -1.12
N LEU A 93 -7.56 1.98 -0.26
CA LEU A 93 -7.44 0.54 -0.48
C LEU A 93 -8.12 0.08 -1.78
N GLN A 94 -9.17 0.77 -2.23
CA GLN A 94 -9.84 0.46 -3.49
C GLN A 94 -8.96 0.75 -4.69
N TYR A 95 -8.17 1.83 -4.66
CA TYR A 95 -7.19 2.12 -5.69
C TYR A 95 -6.14 1.01 -5.79
N LEU A 96 -5.67 0.52 -4.65
CA LEU A 96 -4.71 -0.58 -4.63
C LEU A 96 -5.29 -1.84 -5.26
N ALA A 97 -6.50 -2.25 -4.85
CA ALA A 97 -7.15 -3.43 -5.40
C ALA A 97 -7.42 -3.32 -6.91
N ALA A 98 -7.80 -2.13 -7.38
CA ALA A 98 -8.04 -1.86 -8.79
C ALA A 98 -6.73 -1.89 -9.61
N VAL A 99 -5.67 -1.23 -9.13
CA VAL A 99 -4.34 -1.24 -9.76
C VAL A 99 -3.78 -2.66 -9.81
N ARG A 100 -3.95 -3.44 -8.75
CA ARG A 100 -3.49 -4.83 -8.70
C ARG A 100 -4.11 -5.72 -9.76
N LYS A 101 -5.34 -5.40 -10.18
CA LYS A 101 -6.07 -6.10 -11.25
C LYS A 101 -5.75 -5.57 -12.65
N SER A 102 -5.35 -4.31 -12.78
CA SER A 102 -5.18 -3.66 -14.10
C SER A 102 -3.84 -3.90 -14.78
N VAL A 103 -2.79 -4.22 -14.02
CA VAL A 103 -1.44 -4.45 -14.56
C VAL A 103 -0.83 -5.76 -14.05
N PRO A 104 0.14 -6.36 -14.78
CA PRO A 104 0.79 -7.60 -14.35
C PRO A 104 1.91 -7.40 -13.30
N LEU A 105 2.23 -6.16 -12.91
CA LEU A 105 3.28 -5.85 -11.94
C LEU A 105 2.88 -6.16 -10.49
N PRO A 106 3.81 -6.61 -9.63
CA PRO A 106 3.55 -6.71 -8.20
C PRO A 106 3.26 -5.32 -7.58
N VAL A 107 2.39 -5.29 -6.57
CA VAL A 107 1.89 -4.06 -5.95
C VAL A 107 2.15 -4.05 -4.44
N LEU A 108 2.78 -2.98 -3.96
CA LEU A 108 3.04 -2.68 -2.56
C LEU A 108 1.92 -1.79 -1.99
N ARG A 109 1.39 -2.17 -0.82
CA ARG A 109 0.60 -1.26 0.01
C ARG A 109 1.52 -0.29 0.74
N LYS A 110 1.38 0.99 0.43
CA LYS A 110 2.09 2.08 1.11
C LYS A 110 1.13 2.76 2.09
N ASP A 111 1.29 2.43 3.37
CA ASP A 111 0.47 2.96 4.46
C ASP A 111 1.26 2.90 5.78
N PHE A 112 0.64 3.36 6.86
CA PHE A 112 1.14 3.26 8.24
C PHE A 112 0.42 2.11 8.93
N LEU A 113 1.01 0.92 8.85
CA LEU A 113 0.46 -0.30 9.42
C LEU A 113 0.99 -0.47 10.86
N ILE A 114 0.05 -0.57 11.81
CA ILE A 114 0.32 -0.65 13.25
C ILE A 114 -0.46 -1.78 13.95
N ASP A 115 -1.29 -2.52 13.20
CA ASP A 115 -2.11 -3.60 13.75
C ASP A 115 -2.34 -4.70 12.70
N ILE A 116 -2.44 -5.95 13.16
CA ILE A 116 -2.64 -7.14 12.32
C ILE A 116 -3.89 -7.04 11.44
N LEU A 117 -4.94 -6.35 11.90
CA LEU A 117 -6.15 -6.17 11.09
C LEU A 117 -5.85 -5.42 9.78
N GLN A 118 -4.88 -4.51 9.79
CA GLN A 118 -4.47 -3.83 8.56
C GLN A 118 -3.66 -4.76 7.65
N ILE A 119 -2.92 -5.72 8.18
CA ILE A 119 -2.26 -6.78 7.40
C ILE A 119 -3.33 -7.66 6.73
N GLU A 120 -4.36 -8.06 7.46
CA GLU A 120 -5.47 -8.83 6.90
C GLU A 120 -6.24 -8.08 5.81
N GLN A 121 -6.50 -6.78 6.01
CA GLN A 121 -7.06 -5.94 4.96
C GLN A 121 -6.18 -5.93 3.71
N THR A 122 -4.86 -5.85 3.90
CA THR A 122 -3.89 -5.87 2.81
C THR A 122 -3.99 -7.18 2.02
N ALA A 123 -4.05 -8.34 2.69
CA ALA A 123 -4.23 -9.62 2.02
C ALA A 123 -5.50 -9.66 1.15
N ARG A 124 -6.61 -9.08 1.63
CA ARG A 124 -7.89 -9.02 0.87
C ARG A 124 -7.83 -8.13 -0.37
N THR A 125 -6.91 -7.17 -0.44
CA THR A 125 -6.70 -6.35 -1.65
C THR A 125 -5.87 -7.04 -2.73
N GLY A 126 -5.16 -8.11 -2.37
CA GLY A 126 -4.22 -8.79 -3.27
C GLY A 126 -2.86 -8.09 -3.41
N ALA A 127 -2.52 -7.14 -2.53
CA ALA A 127 -1.18 -6.55 -2.51
C ALA A 127 -0.11 -7.63 -2.33
N ASP A 128 0.98 -7.54 -3.08
CA ASP A 128 2.06 -8.54 -3.06
C ASP A 128 3.16 -8.19 -2.03
N ALA A 129 3.12 -6.98 -1.49
CA ALA A 129 3.98 -6.51 -0.41
C ALA A 129 3.27 -5.43 0.43
N LEU A 130 3.81 -5.16 1.63
CA LEU A 130 3.35 -4.10 2.54
C LEU A 130 4.53 -3.36 3.18
N LEU A 131 4.28 -2.14 3.67
CA LEU A 131 5.29 -1.33 4.35
C LEU A 131 5.14 -1.42 5.88
N LEU A 132 6.22 -1.75 6.57
CA LEU A 132 6.40 -1.53 8.00
C LEU A 132 7.42 -0.42 8.22
N ILE A 133 7.18 0.43 9.21
CA ILE A 133 8.00 1.63 9.47
C ILE A 133 8.59 1.52 10.86
N ALA A 134 9.91 1.32 10.96
CA ALA A 134 10.60 1.16 12.25
C ALA A 134 10.54 2.40 13.16
N ALA A 135 10.31 3.59 12.60
CA ALA A 135 10.08 4.80 13.41
C ALA A 135 8.67 4.89 14.01
N ALA A 136 7.74 4.02 13.59
CA ALA A 136 6.35 3.98 14.04
C ALA A 136 6.01 2.75 14.89
N LEU A 137 6.90 1.76 14.94
CA LEU A 137 6.70 0.46 15.54
C LEU A 137 7.88 0.14 16.45
N ASP A 138 7.61 -0.43 17.62
CA ASP A 138 8.67 -1.03 18.42
C ASP A 138 9.16 -2.36 17.84
N ASP A 139 10.27 -2.86 18.37
CA ASP A 139 10.91 -4.10 17.91
C ASP A 139 10.00 -5.33 18.02
N SER A 140 9.09 -5.36 19.00
CA SER A 140 8.13 -6.47 19.13
C SER A 140 7.10 -6.39 18.02
N GLN A 141 6.50 -5.22 17.84
CA GLN A 141 5.51 -4.97 16.80
C GLN A 141 6.06 -5.25 15.40
N LEU A 142 7.31 -4.86 15.12
CA LEU A 142 7.97 -5.14 13.83
C LEU A 142 8.17 -6.64 13.56
N ARG A 143 8.36 -7.45 14.61
CA ARG A 143 8.52 -8.90 14.47
C ARG A 143 7.18 -9.61 14.33
N ASP A 144 6.15 -9.11 14.99
CA ASP A 144 4.83 -9.74 15.04
C ASP A 144 3.98 -9.47 13.79
N LEU A 145 4.19 -8.34 13.11
CA LEU A 145 3.48 -7.92 11.88
C LEU A 145 4.15 -8.44 10.60
#